data_AF-A0A970PVP2-F1
#
_entry.id   AF-A0A970PVP2-F1
#
_cell.length_a   1.000
_cell.length_b   1.000
_cell.length_c   1.000
_cell.angle_alpha   90.00
_cell.angle_beta   90.00
_cell.angle_gamma   90.00
#
_symmetry.space_group_name_H-M   'P 1'
#
loop_
_entity.id
_entity.type
_entity.pdbx_description
1 polymer ?
#
loop_
_entity_poly.entity_id
_entity_poly.type
_entity_poly.pdbx_seq_one_letter_code
_entity_poly.pdbx_strand_id
1 'polypeptide(L)' 'MKLELDSEHYVKLLELTKEFSSIYGDNQTDWTLFDVNKMVDIGKSIVSILEECLGSGN' A
#
# COMPACT_ATOMS: atom_id res chain seq x y z
N MET A 1 -10.46 10.88 -14.55
CA MET A 1 -10.66 9.48 -14.12
C MET A 1 -10.88 9.51 -12.62
N LYS A 2 -11.96 8.91 -12.11
CA LYS A 2 -12.25 8.83 -10.67
C LYS A 2 -12.03 7.36 -10.28
N LEU A 3 -11.16 7.11 -9.32
CA LEU A 3 -10.95 5.78 -8.76
C LEU A 3 -12.12 5.48 -7.82
N GLU A 4 -12.90 4.45 -8.11
CA GLU A 4 -13.93 3.95 -7.20
C GLU A 4 -13.44 2.64 -6.60
N LEU A 5 -13.29 2.64 -5.29
CA LEU A 5 -12.89 1.47 -4.52
C LEU A 5 -14.14 0.84 -3.94
N ASP A 6 -14.32 -0.47 -4.15
CA ASP A 6 -15.28 -1.21 -3.35
C ASP A 6 -14.78 -1.35 -1.89
N SER A 7 -15.64 -1.91 -1.05
CA SER A 7 -15.36 -2.06 0.39
C SER A 7 -14.16 -2.97 0.67
N GLU A 8 -13.91 -3.99 -0.17
CA GLU A 8 -12.81 -4.93 0.03
C GLU A 8 -11.46 -4.27 -0.30
N HIS A 9 -11.36 -3.64 -1.46
CA HIS A 9 -10.15 -2.94 -1.88
C HIS A 9 -9.83 -1.76 -0.95
N TYR A 10 -10.85 -1.03 -0.48
CA TYR A 10 -10.64 0.04 0.50
C TYR A 10 -10.05 -0.48 1.82
N VAL A 11 -10.59 -1.58 2.38
CA VAL A 11 -10.08 -2.16 3.62
C VAL A 11 -8.64 -2.62 3.46
N LYS A 12 -8.31 -3.33 2.37
CA LYS A 12 -6.94 -3.79 2.08
C LYS A 12 -5.95 -2.62 1.95
N LEU A 13 -6.32 -1.57 1.21
CA LEU A 13 -5.48 -0.38 1.06
C LEU A 13 -5.24 0.31 2.41
N LEU A 14 -6.26 0.38 3.26
CA LEU A 14 -6.14 0.98 4.59
C LEU A 14 -5.18 0.18 5.48
N GLU A 15 -5.25 -1.15 5.44
CA GLU A 15 -4.37 -2.05 6.20
C GLU A 15 -2.92 -1.93 5.73
N LEU A 16 -2.68 -2.01 4.42
CA LEU A 16 -1.34 -1.87 3.83
C LEU A 16 -0.72 -0.51 4.12
N THR A 17 -1.52 0.57 4.05
CA THR A 17 -1.03 1.92 4.35
C THR A 17 -0.64 2.05 5.82
N LYS A 18 -1.44 1.47 6.74
CA LYS A 18 -1.10 1.44 8.17
C LYS A 18 0.18 0.65 8.44
N GLU A 19 0.34 -0.50 7.79
CA GLU A 19 1.55 -1.31 7.92
C GLU A 19 2.78 -0.55 7.40
N PHE A 20 2.67 0.10 6.23
CA PHE A 20 3.72 0.95 5.69
C PHE A 20 4.10 2.05 6.68
N SER A 21 3.12 2.80 7.19
CA SER A 21 3.38 3.88 8.15
C SER A 21 4.02 3.38 9.45
N SER A 22 3.68 2.18 9.90
CA SER A 22 4.29 1.57 11.09
C SER A 22 5.76 1.22 10.88
N ILE A 23 6.18 0.90 9.65
CA ILE A 23 7.58 0.59 9.33
C ILE A 23 8.36 1.87 9.03
N TYR A 24 7.75 2.79 8.27
CA TYR A 24 8.33 4.09 7.96
C TYR A 24 8.64 4.87 9.23
N GLY A 25 7.73 4.82 10.21
CA GLY A 25 7.93 5.42 11.52
C GLY A 25 7.98 6.95 11.44
N ASP A 26 8.96 7.53 12.12
CA ASP A 26 9.20 8.96 12.21
C ASP A 26 10.60 9.36 11.71
N ASN A 27 10.93 10.64 11.88
CA ASN A 27 12.17 11.25 11.41
C ASN A 27 13.44 10.68 12.11
N GLN A 28 13.29 9.86 13.14
CA GLN A 28 14.37 9.23 13.91
C GLN A 28 14.44 7.72 13.67
N THR A 29 13.61 7.18 12.77
CA THR A 29 13.56 5.75 12.51
C THR A 29 14.77 5.33 11.66
N ASP A 30 15.64 4.51 12.24
CA ASP A 30 16.73 3.86 11.52
C ASP A 30 16.20 2.61 10.80
N TRP A 31 16.11 2.69 9.47
CA TRP A 31 15.66 1.56 8.67
C TRP A 31 16.76 0.54 8.40
N THR A 32 16.43 -0.72 8.57
CA THR A 32 17.25 -1.83 8.07
C THR A 32 16.94 -2.11 6.59
N LEU A 33 17.81 -2.88 5.93
CA LEU A 33 17.53 -3.39 4.58
C LEU A 33 16.24 -4.23 4.54
N PHE A 34 15.93 -4.94 5.63
CA PHE A 34 14.69 -5.71 5.74
C PHE A 34 13.46 -4.81 5.75
N ASP A 35 13.50 -3.70 6.51
CA ASP A 35 12.40 -2.73 6.57
C ASP A 35 12.15 -2.09 5.20
N VAL A 36 13.22 -1.72 4.48
CA VAL A 36 13.12 -1.18 3.13
C VAL A 36 12.52 -2.18 2.16
N ASN A 37 12.95 -3.44 2.19
CA ASN A 37 12.38 -4.49 1.34
C ASN A 37 10.91 -4.76 1.67
N LYS A 38 10.52 -4.64 2.94
CA LYS A 38 9.12 -4.79 3.36
C LYS A 38 8.25 -3.62 2.87
N MET A 39 8.72 -2.38 3.02
CA MET A 39 8.05 -1.18 2.47
C MET A 39 7.92 -1.25 0.94
N VAL A 40 9.03 -1.64 0.30
CA VAL A 40 9.12 -2.41 -0.96
C VAL A 40 7.82 -3.04 -1.45
N ASP A 41 7.58 -4.19 -0.85
CA ASP A 41 6.54 -5.13 -1.23
C ASP A 41 5.14 -4.62 -0.88
N ILE A 42 4.99 -3.90 0.24
CA ILE A 42 3.72 -3.21 0.56
C ILE A 42 3.35 -2.21 -0.54
N GLY A 43 4.31 -1.41 -1.01
CA GLY A 43 4.09 -0.46 -2.11
C GLY A 43 3.64 -1.16 -3.40
N LYS A 44 4.24 -2.31 -3.74
CA LYS A 44 3.81 -3.11 -4.89
C LYS A 44 2.39 -3.66 -4.72
N SER A 45 2.03 -4.13 -3.53
CA SER A 45 0.67 -4.60 -3.24
C SER A 45 -0.37 -3.48 -3.37
N ILE A 46 -0.05 -2.28 -2.91
CA ILE A 46 -0.91 -1.09 -3.10
C ILE A 46 -1.10 -0.81 -4.59
N VAL A 47 -0.02 -0.80 -5.38
CA VAL A 47 -0.10 -0.58 -6.83
C VAL A 47 -0.96 -1.63 -7.51
N SER A 48 -0.78 -2.93 -7.19
CA SER A 48 -1.59 -4.02 -7.74
C SER A 48 -3.09 -3.80 -7.51
N ILE A 49 -3.49 -3.42 -6.29
CA ILE A 49 -4.90 -3.15 -5.97
C ILE A 49 -5.43 -1.97 -6.80
N LEU A 50 -4.64 -0.90 -6.95
CA LEU A 50 -5.04 0.25 -7.74
C LEU A 50 -5.17 -0.11 -9.22
N GLU A 51 -4.25 -0.92 -9.77
CA GLU A 51 -4.32 -1.42 -11.15
C GLU A 51 -5.53 -2.31 -11.37
N GLU A 52 -5.87 -3.20 -10.42
CA GLU A 52 -7.08 -4.01 -10.47
C GLU A 52 -8.35 -3.16 -10.53
N CYS A 53 -8.44 -2.12 -9.68
CA CYS A 53 -9.58 -1.21 -9.65
C CYS A 53 -9.71 -0.39 -10.95
N LEU A 54 -8.59 -0.03 -11.57
CA LEU A 54 -8.58 0.72 -12.83
C LEU A 54 -8.80 -0.17 -14.06
N GLY A 55 -8.34 -1.42 -14.01
CA GLY A 55 -8.46 -2.41 -15.09
C GLY A 55 -9.82 -3.10 -15.13
N SER A 56 -10.56 -3.13 -14.02
CA SER A 56 -11.92 -3.69 -13.92
C SER A 56 -13.00 -2.82 -14.58
N GLY A 57 -12.63 -1.68 -15.18
CA GLY A 57 -13.52 -0.76 -15.88
C GLY A 57 -13.74 -1.05 -17.38
N ASN A 58 -13.38 -2.25 -17.86
CA ASN A 58 -13.63 -2.72 -19.23
C ASN A 58 -14.65 -3.86 -19.27
#